data_AF-A0A6I5WWX7-F1
#
_entry.id   AF-A0A6I5WWX7-F1
#
_cell.length_a   1.000
_cell.length_b   1.000
_cell.length_c   1.000
_cell.angle_alpha   90.00
_cell.angle_beta   90.00
_cell.angle_gamma   90.00
#
_symmetry.space_group_name_H-M   'P 1'
#
loop_
_entity.id
_entity.type
_entity.pdbx_description
1 polymer ?
#
loop_
_entity_poly.entity_id
_entity_poly.type
_entity_poly.pdbx_seq_one_letter_code
_entity_poly.pdbx_strand_id
1 'polypeptide(L)'
;MRAEAQAAHARFGERRGNAAALSAVAQGAAVGSEAWSVAQVALASLEAARSEAMIALADLDSLYVDAKNEAVMTGGSGDVDAIGETRDQVIALIGEEDATLASLRGRLRE
;
A
#
# COMPACT_ATOMS: atom_id res chain seq x y z
N MET A 1 0.64 14.43 -1.24
CA MET A 1 1.40 13.29 -1.78
C MET A 1 2.23 12.53 -0.74
N ARG A 2 3.42 12.96 -0.32
CA ARG A 2 4.22 12.24 0.70
C ARG A 2 3.44 11.98 1.99
N ALA A 3 2.79 13.02 2.52
CA ALA A 3 1.96 12.92 3.72
C ALA A 3 0.73 12.01 3.51
N GLU A 4 0.16 11.98 2.31
CA GLU A 4 -0.99 11.11 1.98
C GLU A 4 -0.57 9.64 1.90
N ALA A 5 0.57 9.33 1.27
CA ALA A 5 1.13 7.99 1.24
C ALA A 5 1.50 7.51 2.66
N GLN A 6 2.11 8.38 3.48
CA GLN A 6 2.39 8.06 4.88
C GLN A 6 1.11 7.86 5.70
N ALA A 7 0.07 8.66 5.45
CA ALA A 7 -1.21 8.48 6.12
C ALA A 7 -1.93 7.20 5.68
N ALA A 8 -1.84 6.83 4.39
CA ALA A 8 -2.34 5.55 3.88
C ALA A 8 -1.59 4.38 4.51
N HIS A 9 -0.27 4.48 4.61
CA HIS A 9 0.56 3.49 5.28
C HIS A 9 0.25 3.38 6.79
N ALA A 10 0.00 4.49 7.48
CA ALA A 10 -0.44 4.48 8.87
C ALA A 10 -1.79 3.75 9.03
N ARG A 11 -2.77 4.05 8.16
CA ARG A 11 -4.06 3.34 8.10
C ARG A 11 -3.87 1.86 7.82
N PHE A 12 -2.94 1.49 6.93
CA PHE A 12 -2.58 0.10 6.68
C PHE A 12 -2.03 -0.56 7.95
N GLY A 13 -1.08 0.09 8.64
CA GLY A 13 -0.49 -0.39 9.88
C GLY A 13 -1.52 -0.63 11.00
N GLU A 14 -2.48 0.28 11.16
CA GLU A 14 -3.59 0.15 12.10
C GLU A 14 -4.49 -1.06 11.78
N ARG A 15 -4.82 -1.26 10.49
CA ARG A 15 -5.67 -2.36 10.03
C ARG A 15 -4.95 -3.70 10.01
N ARG A 16 -3.63 -3.70 9.85
CA ARG A 16 -2.80 -4.91 9.76
C ARG A 16 -2.95 -5.80 10.99
N GLY A 17 -2.97 -5.23 12.19
CA GLY A 17 -3.11 -5.98 13.43
C GLY A 17 -4.44 -6.75 13.49
N ASN A 18 -5.54 -6.10 13.12
CA ASN A 18 -6.86 -6.71 13.08
C ASN A 18 -6.96 -7.81 12.01
N ALA A 19 -6.48 -7.55 10.79
CA ALA A 19 -6.47 -8.54 9.71
C ALA A 19 -5.62 -9.77 10.07
N ALA A 20 -4.47 -9.57 10.73
CA ALA A 20 -3.61 -10.66 11.18
C ALA A 20 -4.28 -11.53 12.25
N ALA A 21 -4.92 -10.92 13.24
CA ALA A 21 -5.63 -11.63 14.30
C ALA A 21 -6.80 -12.45 13.74
N LEU A 22 -7.62 -11.85 12.87
CA LEU A 22 -8.77 -12.53 12.28
C LEU A 22 -8.35 -13.63 11.30
N SER A 23 -7.26 -13.44 10.55
CA SER A 23 -6.71 -14.48 9.68
C SER A 23 -6.18 -15.68 10.49
N ALA A 24 -5.63 -15.45 11.68
CA ALA A 24 -5.19 -16.54 12.57
C ALA A 24 -6.38 -17.33 13.13
N VAL A 25 -7.48 -16.66 13.50
CA VAL A 25 -8.71 -17.31 13.95
C VAL A 25 -9.37 -18.13 12.84
N ALA A 26 -9.32 -17.64 11.61
CA ALA A 26 -9.88 -18.31 10.44
C ALA A 26 -9.00 -19.46 9.91
N GLN A 27 -7.81 -19.69 10.47
CA GLN A 27 -6.91 -20.73 10.01
C GLN A 27 -7.56 -22.12 10.17
N GLY A 28 -7.67 -22.87 9.07
CA GLY A 28 -8.36 -24.16 9.04
C GLY A 28 -9.89 -24.09 9.16
N ALA A 29 -10.48 -22.89 9.18
CA ALA A 29 -11.92 -22.73 9.13
C ALA A 29 -12.44 -23.10 7.73
N ALA A 30 -13.62 -23.73 7.67
CA ALA A 30 -14.24 -24.05 6.38
C ALA A 30 -14.48 -22.78 5.56
N VAL A 31 -14.21 -22.83 4.25
CA VAL A 31 -14.56 -21.76 3.31
C VAL A 31 -16.05 -21.45 3.43
N GLY A 32 -16.38 -20.16 3.53
CA GLY A 32 -17.76 -19.70 3.72
C GLY A 32 -18.28 -19.76 5.16
N SER A 33 -17.46 -20.23 6.12
CA SER A 33 -17.77 -20.06 7.55
C SER A 33 -17.76 -18.59 7.96
N GLU A 34 -18.33 -18.29 9.12
CA GLU A 34 -18.31 -16.93 9.69
C GLU A 34 -16.88 -16.43 9.91
N ALA A 35 -16.01 -17.27 10.50
CA ALA A 35 -14.60 -16.93 10.73
C ALA A 35 -13.88 -16.60 9.41
N TRP A 36 -14.09 -17.42 8.36
CA TRP A 36 -13.53 -17.16 7.03
C TRP A 36 -14.05 -15.84 6.44
N SER A 37 -15.36 -15.58 6.54
CA SER A 37 -15.99 -14.38 6.00
C SER A 37 -15.49 -13.11 6.69
N VAL A 38 -15.36 -13.14 8.02
CA VAL A 38 -14.83 -12.02 8.81
C VAL A 38 -13.36 -11.74 8.46
N ALA A 39 -12.54 -12.78 8.30
CA ALA A 39 -11.14 -12.60 7.88
C ALA A 39 -11.03 -12.02 6.46
N GLN A 40 -11.88 -12.44 5.53
CA GLN A 40 -11.94 -11.89 4.17
C GLN A 40 -12.33 -10.40 4.15
N VAL A 41 -13.27 -9.97 5.01
CA VAL A 41 -13.62 -8.55 5.15
C VAL A 41 -12.45 -7.74 5.71
N ALA A 42 -11.74 -8.27 6.70
CA ALA A 42 -10.57 -7.60 7.26
C ALA A 42 -9.43 -7.47 6.24
N LEU A 43 -9.21 -8.50 5.41
CA LEU A 43 -8.30 -8.43 4.27
C LEU A 43 -8.73 -7.38 3.25
N ALA A 44 -9.99 -7.36 2.86
CA ALA A 44 -10.49 -6.35 1.92
C ALA A 44 -10.29 -4.91 2.44
N SER A 45 -10.46 -4.70 3.75
CA SER A 45 -10.17 -3.41 4.39
C SER A 45 -8.68 -3.03 4.33
N LEU A 46 -7.79 -4.02 4.46
CA LEU A 46 -6.34 -3.84 4.33
C LEU A 46 -5.94 -3.55 2.87
N GLU A 47 -6.56 -4.23 1.90
CA GLU A 47 -6.38 -4.00 0.46
C GLU A 47 -6.85 -2.60 0.02
N ALA A 48 -7.93 -2.10 0.62
CA ALA A 48 -8.39 -0.74 0.39
C ALA A 48 -7.36 0.30 0.85
N ALA A 49 -6.76 0.12 2.03
CA ALA A 49 -5.71 1.01 2.52
C ALA A 49 -4.47 1.00 1.59
N ARG A 50 -4.06 -0.18 1.12
CA ARG A 50 -2.97 -0.31 0.13
C ARG A 50 -3.30 0.37 -1.20
N SER A 51 -4.56 0.30 -1.62
CA SER A 51 -5.00 0.98 -2.85
C SER A 51 -4.93 2.51 -2.74
N GLU A 52 -5.20 3.07 -1.56
CA GLU A 52 -5.01 4.52 -1.31
C GLU A 52 -3.52 4.93 -1.44
N ALA A 53 -2.58 4.09 -0.99
CA ALA A 53 -1.15 4.34 -1.17
C ALA A 53 -0.74 4.33 -2.66
N MET A 54 -1.32 3.44 -3.47
CA MET A 54 -1.09 3.42 -4.92
C MET A 54 -1.59 4.67 -5.63
N ILE A 55 -2.71 5.26 -5.19
CA ILE A 55 -3.21 6.52 -5.75
C ILE A 55 -2.19 7.62 -5.50
N ALA A 56 -1.69 7.74 -4.26
CA ALA A 56 -0.65 8.71 -3.94
C ALA A 56 0.65 8.50 -4.74
N LEU A 57 1.00 7.24 -5.06
CA LEU A 57 2.13 6.92 -5.93
C LEU A 57 1.89 7.38 -7.38
N ALA A 58 0.69 7.17 -7.92
CA ALA A 58 0.36 7.59 -9.29
C ALA A 58 0.42 9.13 -9.44
N ASP A 59 -0.02 9.86 -8.42
CA ASP A 59 0.10 11.32 -8.39
C ASP A 59 1.57 11.76 -8.32
N LEU A 60 2.41 11.05 -7.55
CA LEU A 60 3.87 11.28 -7.52
C LEU A 60 4.55 10.96 -8.86
N ASP A 61 4.13 9.89 -9.54
CA ASP A 61 4.64 9.53 -10.88
C ASP A 61 4.36 10.66 -11.87
N SER A 62 3.16 11.25 -11.82
CA SER A 62 2.78 12.37 -12.67
C SER A 62 3.66 13.61 -12.40
N LEU A 63 3.82 13.98 -11.13
CA LEU A 63 4.70 15.10 -10.72
C LEU A 63 6.16 14.88 -11.10
N TYR A 64 6.66 13.64 -10.99
CA TYR A 64 8.03 13.31 -11.35
C TYR A 64 8.27 13.46 -12.86
N VAL A 65 7.32 13.04 -13.68
CA VAL A 65 7.38 13.24 -15.14
C VAL A 65 7.37 14.72 -15.50
N ASP A 66 6.49 15.51 -14.88
CA ASP A 66 6.40 16.95 -15.12
C ASP A 66 7.71 17.66 -14.74
N ALA A 67 8.26 17.35 -13.56
CA ALA A 67 9.54 17.91 -13.11
C ALA A 67 10.70 17.57 -14.06
N LYS A 68 10.73 16.33 -14.59
CA LYS A 68 11.75 15.93 -15.57
C LYS A 68 11.62 16.70 -16.89
N ASN A 69 10.39 16.94 -17.34
CA ASN A 69 10.15 17.70 -18.56
C ASN A 69 10.61 19.17 -18.38
N GLU A 70 10.30 19.77 -17.24
CA GLU A 70 10.75 21.13 -16.90
C GLU A 70 12.29 21.22 -16.82
N ALA A 71 12.93 20.24 -16.17
CA ALA A 71 14.39 20.16 -16.08
C ALA A 71 15.07 20.15 -17.47
N VAL A 72 14.51 19.37 -18.41
CA VAL A 72 15.00 19.31 -19.79
C VAL A 72 14.84 20.66 -20.50
N MET A 73 13.71 21.35 -20.32
CA MET A 73 13.44 22.63 -20.97
C MET A 73 14.31 23.78 -20.42
N THR A 74 14.60 23.75 -19.12
CA THR A 74 15.33 24.83 -18.43
C THR A 74 16.83 24.57 -18.33
N GLY A 75 17.28 23.33 -18.59
CA GLY A 75 18.67 22.92 -18.45
C GLY A 75 19.15 22.78 -17.00
N GLY A 76 18.24 22.83 -16.03
CA GLY A 76 18.51 22.62 -14.59
C GLY A 76 17.92 21.31 -14.10
N SER A 77 18.36 20.80 -12.94
CA SER A 77 17.83 19.57 -12.33
C SER A 77 16.51 19.76 -11.56
N GLY A 78 16.11 21.01 -11.28
CA GLY A 78 14.85 21.34 -10.59
C GLY A 78 14.62 20.52 -9.31
N ASP A 79 13.35 20.20 -9.04
CA ASP A 79 12.92 19.36 -7.91
C ASP A 79 12.93 17.85 -8.22
N VAL A 80 13.52 17.44 -9.36
CA VAL A 80 13.47 16.05 -9.86
C VAL A 80 14.00 15.05 -8.82
N ASP A 81 15.14 15.35 -8.20
CA ASP A 81 15.78 14.45 -7.24
C ASP A 81 14.93 14.28 -5.97
N ALA A 82 14.36 15.37 -5.44
CA ALA A 82 13.53 15.35 -4.24
C ALA A 82 12.20 14.60 -4.45
N ILE A 83 11.58 14.77 -5.61
CA ILE A 83 10.36 14.02 -5.99
C ILE A 83 10.70 12.55 -6.20
N GLY A 84 11.83 12.24 -6.85
CA GLY A 84 12.32 10.88 -7.05
C GLY A 84 12.56 10.15 -5.73
N GLU A 85 13.22 10.80 -4.77
CA GLU A 85 13.47 10.20 -3.44
C GLU A 85 12.16 9.92 -2.70
N THR A 86 11.20 10.84 -2.77
CA THR A 86 9.88 10.65 -2.17
C THR A 86 9.13 9.49 -2.82
N ARG A 87 9.20 9.38 -4.15
CA ARG A 87 8.59 8.29 -4.92
C ARG A 87 9.17 6.94 -4.52
N ASP A 88 10.48 6.81 -4.41
CA ASP A 88 11.14 5.57 -4.03
C ASP A 88 10.76 5.13 -2.60
N GLN A 89 10.60 6.08 -1.69
CA GLN A 89 10.12 5.80 -0.33
C GLN A 89 8.68 5.26 -0.34
N VAL A 90 7.79 5.83 -1.16
CA VAL A 90 6.40 5.32 -1.27
C VAL A 90 6.36 3.92 -1.90
N ILE A 91 7.21 3.65 -2.90
CA ILE A 91 7.35 2.32 -3.50
C ILE A 91 7.77 1.28 -2.45
N ALA A 92 8.72 1.62 -1.58
CA ALA A 92 9.17 0.73 -0.52
C ALA A 92 8.02 0.38 0.45
N LEU A 93 7.23 1.37 0.87
CA LEU A 93 6.07 1.16 1.75
C LEU A 93 5.04 0.23 1.10
N ILE A 94 4.69 0.45 -0.17
CA ILE A 94 3.75 -0.40 -0.90
C ILE A 94 4.29 -1.83 -1.02
N GLY A 95 5.59 -2.01 -1.20
CA GLY A 95 6.23 -3.34 -1.21
C GLY A 95 6.05 -4.11 0.11
N GLU A 96 6.17 -3.42 1.25
CA GLU A 96 5.92 -4.03 2.57
C GLU A 96 4.44 -4.42 2.76
N GLU A 97 3.54 -3.57 2.26
CA GLU A 97 2.09 -3.81 2.29
C GLU A 97 1.71 -5.03 1.44
N ASP A 98 2.27 -5.15 0.24
CA ASP A 98 2.05 -6.28 -0.67
C ASP A 98 2.55 -7.61 -0.07
N ALA A 99 3.73 -7.61 0.53
CA ALA A 99 4.28 -8.78 1.21
C ALA A 99 3.37 -9.23 2.37
N THR A 100 2.85 -8.27 3.13
CA THR A 100 1.91 -8.53 4.24
C THR A 100 0.61 -9.13 3.72
N LEU A 101 0.00 -8.53 2.69
CA LEU A 101 -1.24 -9.02 2.07
C LEU A 101 -1.06 -10.43 1.50
N ALA A 102 0.04 -10.70 0.81
CA ALA A 102 0.35 -12.03 0.28
C ALA A 102 0.44 -13.09 1.39
N SER A 103 1.14 -12.77 2.48
CA SER A 103 1.27 -13.65 3.64
C SER A 103 -0.08 -13.98 4.28
N LEU A 104 -0.93 -12.97 4.51
CA LEU A 104 -2.25 -13.17 5.13
C LEU A 104 -3.21 -13.94 4.22
N ARG A 105 -3.23 -13.63 2.91
CA ARG A 105 -4.04 -14.37 1.92
C ARG A 105 -3.61 -15.84 1.80
N GLY A 106 -2.32 -16.13 1.93
CA GLY A 106 -1.81 -17.51 1.95
C GLY A 106 -2.45 -18.34 3.06
N ARG A 107 -2.57 -17.77 4.27
CA ARG A 107 -3.14 -18.45 5.45
C ARG A 107 -4.63 -18.78 5.35
N LEU A 108 -5.39 -18.10 4.49
CA LEU A 108 -6.83 -18.33 4.32
C LEU A 108 -7.18 -19.30 3.18
N ARG A 109 -6.21 -19.65 2.33
CA ARG A 109 -6.41 -20.59 1.21
C ARG A 109 -6.06 -22.03 1.55
N GLU A 110 -5.32 -22.23 2.64
CA GLU A 110 -4.95 -23.54 3.20
C GLU A 110 -5.97 -23.99 4.24
#